data_AF-A0A8J6WF16-F1
#
_entry.id   AF-A0A8J6WF16-F1
#
_cell.length_a   1.000
_cell.length_b   1.000
_cell.length_c   1.000
_cell.angle_alpha   90.00
_cell.angle_beta   90.00
_cell.angle_gamma   90.00
#
_symmetry.space_group_name_H-M   'P 1'
#
loop_
_entity.id
_entity.type
_entity.pdbx_description
1 polymer ?
#
loop_
_entity_poly.entity_id
_entity_poly.type
_entity_poly.pdbx_seq_one_letter_code
_entity_poly.pdbx_strand_id
1 'polypeptide(L)'
;MAKSRSIFVCNECGAESPQYFGRCPVCNSWNALVEQAQPAKETTARASALSRSRGGSTTAKASQPRLAMTLNQIQDHPQARLPSGYGELDRVLGGGIVPGSLVLLGGDPGIGKSTLLLQVANQLAARQRVLYVCAEESGQQVKLRWQRLGPVGSIEVGSRGEHPKGKKGNGKREEIQEEAELEEFEPAGLEAVDSQLFLLPEIDLETILMELESLKPTVAIIDSIQALYYAALTSAPGSVSQVRECTSALMQLAKRANISLFIVGHVTKEGAIAGPKVLEHLVDTVLYFEGDRFASHRLLRSVKNRFGATHELGVFEMVDRGLAEISNPSALFLGNRDEQVPGIATIVACEGTRPLVVELQSLVSPTSYSSPRRSTTGVEYNRLLQILAVLEKRVGIPLSKLDAYVASSGGLAVGEPAADLGIAISVVASFRDRLVDPELVLIGEVGLGGQVRPISQLELRLKEAAKLGFKRAIVPKGQSVKVDGLEIVEVSRVVDAIAHALKGSG
;
A
#
# COMPACT_ATOMS: atom_id res chain seq x y z
N MET A 1 -18.21 -57.64 -8.85
CA MET A 1 -17.12 -56.78 -9.36
C MET A 1 -17.65 -55.34 -9.38
N ALA A 2 -17.08 -54.45 -8.58
CA ALA A 2 -17.51 -53.05 -8.51
C ALA A 2 -17.08 -52.32 -9.79
N LYS A 3 -18.02 -51.65 -10.48
CA LYS A 3 -17.70 -50.79 -11.63
C LYS A 3 -16.88 -49.60 -11.14
N SER A 4 -15.68 -49.40 -11.68
CA SER A 4 -14.89 -48.18 -11.47
C SER A 4 -15.68 -46.98 -11.99
N ARG A 5 -15.81 -45.95 -11.16
CA ARG A 5 -16.32 -44.64 -11.58
C ARG A 5 -15.12 -43.80 -12.00
N SER A 6 -15.17 -43.24 -13.21
CA SER A 6 -14.20 -42.22 -13.62
C SER A 6 -14.64 -40.83 -13.15
N ILE A 7 -13.65 -40.00 -12.82
CA ILE A 7 -13.82 -38.59 -12.47
C ILE A 7 -12.89 -37.76 -13.35
N PHE A 8 -13.30 -36.55 -13.74
CA PHE A 8 -12.50 -35.66 -14.57
C PHE A 8 -11.84 -34.60 -13.69
N VAL A 9 -10.51 -34.51 -13.72
CA VAL A 9 -9.72 -33.57 -12.91
C VAL A 9 -9.07 -32.55 -13.82
N CYS A 10 -9.18 -31.26 -13.48
CA CYS A 10 -8.58 -30.19 -14.27
C CYS A 10 -7.07 -30.06 -14.00
N ASN A 11 -6.23 -30.16 -15.01
CA ASN A 11 -4.78 -30.00 -14.89
C ASN A 11 -4.33 -28.56 -14.56
N GLU A 12 -5.20 -27.56 -14.82
CA GLU A 12 -4.86 -26.15 -14.61
C GLU A 12 -5.20 -25.65 -13.19
N CYS A 13 -6.30 -26.16 -12.62
CA CYS A 13 -6.80 -25.67 -11.32
C CYS A 13 -7.14 -26.77 -10.30
N GLY A 14 -7.03 -28.05 -10.67
CA GLY A 14 -7.30 -29.19 -9.79
C GLY A 14 -8.79 -29.48 -9.54
N ALA A 15 -9.71 -28.75 -10.16
CA ALA A 15 -11.15 -28.97 -9.96
C ALA A 15 -11.61 -30.34 -10.48
N GLU A 16 -12.38 -31.07 -9.67
CA GLU A 16 -12.96 -32.38 -10.02
C GLU A 16 -14.40 -32.24 -10.52
N SER A 17 -14.76 -32.98 -11.57
CA SER A 17 -16.10 -33.04 -12.15
C SER A 17 -16.48 -34.49 -12.48
N PRO A 18 -17.73 -34.92 -12.20
CA PRO A 18 -18.20 -36.26 -12.54
C PRO A 18 -18.53 -36.44 -14.04
N GLN A 19 -18.57 -35.36 -14.82
CA GLN A 19 -18.86 -35.37 -16.26
C GLN A 19 -17.88 -34.46 -17.01
N TYR A 20 -17.56 -34.83 -18.26
CA TYR A 20 -16.70 -34.03 -19.14
C TYR A 20 -17.53 -32.97 -19.87
N PHE A 21 -17.19 -31.69 -19.66
CA PHE A 21 -17.88 -30.56 -20.29
C PHE A 21 -17.03 -29.83 -21.34
N GLY A 22 -15.85 -30.35 -21.73
CA GLY A 22 -14.91 -29.71 -22.67
C GLY A 22 -14.22 -28.45 -22.13
N ARG A 23 -14.80 -27.81 -21.12
CA ARG A 23 -14.30 -26.62 -20.41
C ARG A 23 -14.38 -26.84 -18.91
N CYS A 24 -13.34 -26.45 -18.18
CA CYS A 24 -13.36 -26.51 -16.72
C CYS A 24 -14.38 -25.49 -16.15
N PRO A 25 -15.30 -25.90 -15.25
CA PRO A 25 -16.30 -25.00 -14.68
C PRO A 25 -15.73 -23.98 -13.67
N VAL A 26 -14.49 -24.17 -13.22
CA VAL A 26 -13.84 -23.32 -12.21
C VAL A 26 -12.89 -22.32 -12.85
N CYS A 27 -11.92 -22.79 -13.64
CA CYS A 27 -10.92 -21.91 -14.28
C CYS A 27 -11.25 -21.52 -15.72
N ASN A 28 -12.36 -22.00 -16.28
CA ASN A 28 -12.79 -21.71 -17.65
C ASN A 28 -11.83 -22.16 -18.77
N SER A 29 -10.75 -22.88 -18.46
CA SER A 29 -9.82 -23.44 -19.45
C SER A 29 -10.46 -24.56 -20.26
N TRP A 30 -10.25 -24.50 -21.57
CA TRP A 30 -10.68 -25.52 -22.53
C TRP A 30 -9.71 -26.70 -22.56
N ASN A 31 -10.23 -27.92 -22.76
CA ASN A 31 -9.44 -29.16 -22.87
C ASN A 31 -8.50 -29.48 -21.69
N ALA A 32 -8.72 -28.85 -20.53
CA ALA A 32 -7.88 -29.02 -19.35
C ALA A 32 -8.34 -30.14 -18.42
N LEU A 33 -9.46 -30.82 -18.71
CA LEU A 33 -10.03 -31.89 -17.89
C LEU A 33 -9.48 -33.25 -18.32
N VAL A 34 -8.84 -33.98 -17.41
CA VAL A 34 -8.27 -35.32 -17.65
C VAL A 34 -9.04 -36.36 -16.85
N GLU A 35 -9.40 -37.48 -17.51
CA GLU A 35 -10.09 -38.59 -16.86
C GLU A 35 -9.14 -39.36 -15.93
N GLN A 36 -9.53 -39.50 -14.67
CA GLN A 36 -8.85 -40.33 -13.67
C GLN A 36 -9.80 -41.40 -13.15
N ALA A 37 -9.33 -42.64 -13.06
CA ALA A 37 -10.10 -43.74 -12.47
C ALA A 37 -10.00 -43.67 -10.94
N GLN A 38 -11.14 -43.56 -10.24
CA GLN A 38 -11.14 -43.73 -8.78
C GLN A 38 -11.10 -45.22 -8.41
N PRO A 39 -10.24 -45.63 -7.47
CA PRO A 39 -10.33 -46.97 -6.88
C PRO A 39 -11.66 -47.10 -6.12
N ALA A 40 -12.33 -48.24 -6.29
CA ALA A 40 -13.61 -48.52 -5.64
C ALA A 40 -13.43 -48.53 -4.11
N LYS A 41 -13.98 -47.54 -3.41
CA LYS A 41 -14.12 -47.59 -1.96
C LYS A 41 -15.12 -48.70 -1.60
N GLU A 42 -14.64 -49.73 -0.91
CA GLU A 42 -15.49 -50.76 -0.30
C GLU A 42 -16.50 -50.08 0.62
N THR A 43 -17.76 -50.11 0.20
CA THR A 43 -18.89 -49.59 0.97
C THR A 43 -19.48 -50.77 1.73
N THR A 44 -19.16 -50.88 3.02
CA THR A 44 -19.92 -51.72 3.96
C THR A 44 -21.29 -51.08 4.20
N ALA A 45 -22.19 -51.22 3.23
CA ALA A 45 -23.60 -50.91 3.39
C ALA A 45 -24.34 -52.22 3.70
N ARG A 46 -24.59 -52.48 4.99
CA ARG A 46 -25.68 -53.38 5.39
C ARG A 46 -26.84 -52.57 5.94
N ALA A 47 -27.92 -52.64 5.17
CA ALA A 47 -29.32 -52.62 5.54
C ALA A 47 -29.93 -51.30 6.04
N SER A 48 -30.62 -50.61 5.13
CA SER A 48 -31.85 -49.88 5.44
C SER A 48 -33.03 -50.59 4.80
N ALA A 49 -33.68 -51.48 5.55
CA ALA A 49 -35.07 -51.88 5.29
C ALA A 49 -35.71 -52.40 6.58
N LEU A 50 -36.58 -51.56 7.15
CA LEU A 50 -37.78 -51.89 7.93
C LEU A 50 -37.62 -52.69 9.22
N SER A 51 -37.84 -52.00 10.34
CA SER A 51 -38.69 -52.53 11.42
C SER A 51 -39.16 -51.39 12.32
N ARG A 52 -40.47 -51.16 12.32
CA ARG A 52 -41.17 -50.54 13.45
C ARG A 52 -41.06 -51.50 14.64
N SER A 53 -40.66 -50.95 15.78
CA SER A 53 -41.13 -51.25 17.14
C SER A 53 -40.03 -51.58 18.15
N ARG A 54 -40.27 -51.01 19.35
CA ARG A 54 -39.74 -51.35 20.68
C ARG A 54 -38.33 -50.87 21.02
N GLY A 55 -38.33 -49.69 21.66
CA GLY A 55 -37.86 -49.55 23.04
C GLY A 55 -36.45 -50.06 23.33
N GLY A 56 -35.47 -49.18 23.11
CA GLY A 56 -34.12 -49.36 23.60
C GLY A 56 -33.38 -48.03 23.53
N SER A 57 -33.23 -47.37 24.67
CA SER A 57 -32.39 -46.18 24.85
C SER A 57 -30.94 -46.54 24.54
N THR A 58 -30.51 -46.33 23.30
CA THR A 58 -29.09 -46.24 22.97
C THR A 58 -28.79 -44.79 22.65
N THR A 59 -28.27 -44.08 23.65
CA THR A 59 -27.66 -42.77 23.48
C THR A 59 -26.51 -42.89 22.49
N ALA A 60 -26.80 -42.68 21.21
CA ALA A 60 -25.78 -42.52 20.18
C ALA A 60 -24.91 -41.33 20.60
N LYS A 61 -23.68 -41.61 21.05
CA LYS A 61 -22.70 -40.55 21.34
C LYS A 61 -22.56 -39.69 20.09
N ALA A 62 -22.91 -38.41 20.21
CA ALA A 62 -22.80 -37.44 19.13
C ALA A 62 -21.37 -37.41 18.58
N SER A 63 -21.21 -37.21 17.26
CA SER A 63 -19.88 -37.10 16.65
C SER A 63 -19.12 -35.93 17.26
N GLN A 64 -18.02 -36.22 17.94
CA GLN A 64 -17.16 -35.20 18.54
C GLN A 64 -16.00 -34.84 17.60
N PRO A 65 -15.66 -33.55 17.47
CA PRO A 65 -14.49 -33.13 16.71
C PRO A 65 -13.20 -33.64 17.37
N ARG A 66 -12.21 -34.09 16.58
CA ARG A 66 -10.93 -34.58 17.12
C ARG A 66 -9.92 -33.48 17.41
N LEU A 67 -9.85 -32.48 16.53
CA LEU A 67 -8.90 -31.36 16.62
C LEU A 67 -9.59 -29.99 16.49
N ALA A 68 -10.80 -29.96 15.91
CA ALA A 68 -11.53 -28.72 15.72
C ALA A 68 -12.11 -28.24 17.05
N MET A 69 -11.92 -26.96 17.32
CA MET A 69 -12.47 -26.26 18.48
C MET A 69 -13.53 -25.26 18.01
N THR A 70 -14.52 -24.98 18.84
CA THR A 70 -15.48 -23.91 18.57
C THR A 70 -14.80 -22.55 18.73
N LEU A 71 -15.31 -21.51 18.09
CA LEU A 71 -14.72 -20.16 18.20
C LEU A 71 -14.61 -19.69 19.66
N ASN A 72 -15.57 -20.03 20.52
CA ASN A 72 -15.56 -19.70 21.94
C ASN A 72 -14.43 -20.39 22.73
N GLN A 73 -13.83 -21.43 22.17
CA GLN A 73 -12.69 -22.14 22.78
C GLN A 73 -11.34 -21.57 22.34
N ILE A 74 -11.33 -20.69 21.33
CA ILE A 74 -10.13 -19.98 20.91
C ILE A 74 -9.93 -18.81 21.86
N GLN A 75 -8.83 -18.81 22.59
CA GLN A 75 -8.49 -17.69 23.48
C GLN A 75 -7.98 -16.50 22.65
N ASP A 76 -8.53 -15.32 22.92
CA ASP A 76 -8.00 -14.07 22.41
C ASP A 76 -6.67 -13.76 23.10
N HIS A 77 -5.56 -14.24 22.54
CA HIS A 77 -4.23 -13.81 22.94
C HIS A 77 -3.81 -12.64 22.05
N PRO A 78 -3.83 -11.39 22.54
CA PRO A 78 -3.24 -10.28 21.79
C PRO A 78 -1.76 -10.57 21.60
N GLN A 79 -1.36 -10.88 20.36
CA GLN A 79 0.04 -11.05 20.02
C GLN A 79 0.75 -9.71 20.17
N ALA A 80 1.74 -9.65 21.06
CA ALA A 80 2.57 -8.47 21.22
C ALA A 80 3.36 -8.24 19.93
N ARG A 81 3.08 -7.14 19.24
CA ARG A 81 3.78 -6.75 18.01
C ARG A 81 5.16 -6.21 18.35
N LEU A 82 6.12 -6.49 17.47
CA LEU A 82 7.47 -5.95 17.57
C LEU A 82 7.51 -4.59 16.85
N PRO A 83 7.94 -3.51 17.51
CA PRO A 83 8.14 -2.24 16.83
C PRO A 83 9.32 -2.37 15.86
N SER A 84 9.12 -2.00 14.59
CA SER A 84 10.21 -2.00 13.60
C SER A 84 11.23 -0.87 13.85
N GLY A 85 10.81 0.14 14.63
CA GLY A 85 11.53 1.39 14.85
C GLY A 85 11.31 2.43 13.75
N TYR A 86 10.42 2.12 12.79
CA TYR A 86 9.95 2.99 11.72
C TYR A 86 8.43 3.12 11.86
N GLY A 87 7.93 4.29 12.26
CA GLY A 87 6.52 4.52 12.58
C GLY A 87 5.58 4.35 11.37
N GLU A 88 6.04 4.71 10.18
CA GLU A 88 5.32 4.56 8.92
C GLU A 88 5.25 3.10 8.49
N LEU A 89 6.33 2.33 8.68
CA LEU A 89 6.30 0.88 8.46
C LEU A 89 5.37 0.19 9.46
N ASP A 90 5.46 0.53 10.74
CA ASP A 90 4.61 -0.03 11.79
C ASP A 90 3.13 0.27 11.51
N ARG A 91 2.79 1.49 11.07
CA ARG A 91 1.45 1.85 10.60
C ARG A 91 0.98 0.93 9.48
N VAL A 92 1.79 0.78 8.43
CA VAL A 92 1.43 -0.03 7.25
C VAL A 92 1.26 -1.52 7.62
N LEU A 93 2.00 -2.01 8.61
CA LEU A 93 1.86 -3.36 9.16
C LEU A 93 0.66 -3.52 10.11
N GLY A 94 -0.04 -2.44 10.48
CA GLY A 94 -1.18 -2.46 11.41
C GLY A 94 -0.79 -2.34 12.88
N GLY A 95 0.31 -1.65 13.18
CA GLY A 95 0.83 -1.39 14.52
C GLY A 95 2.15 -2.11 14.86
N GLY A 96 2.87 -2.61 13.85
CA GLY A 96 4.16 -3.29 14.02
C GLY A 96 4.21 -4.71 13.49
N ILE A 97 5.39 -5.32 13.59
CA ILE A 97 5.71 -6.64 13.04
C ILE A 97 5.03 -7.72 13.88
N VAL A 98 4.33 -8.64 13.22
CA VAL A 98 3.58 -9.72 13.86
C VAL A 98 4.45 -10.99 13.94
N PRO A 99 4.66 -11.58 15.13
CA PRO A 99 5.39 -12.83 15.27
C PRO A 99 4.78 -13.99 14.46
N GLY A 100 5.63 -14.84 13.88
CA GLY A 100 5.19 -16.00 13.11
C GLY A 100 4.43 -15.67 11.83
N SER A 101 4.65 -14.47 11.27
CA SER A 101 4.01 -14.01 10.04
C SER A 101 4.98 -13.96 8.85
N LEU A 102 4.42 -13.95 7.64
CA LEU A 102 5.18 -13.72 6.41
C LEU A 102 4.68 -12.45 5.70
N VAL A 103 5.58 -11.49 5.52
CA VAL A 103 5.36 -10.20 4.86
C VAL A 103 6.10 -10.17 3.53
N LEU A 104 5.40 -9.88 2.45
CA LEU A 104 5.97 -9.65 1.12
C LEU A 104 6.14 -8.16 0.87
N LEU A 105 7.36 -7.73 0.53
CA LEU A 105 7.66 -6.39 0.05
C LEU A 105 7.88 -6.42 -1.46
N GLY A 106 6.84 -6.00 -2.20
CA GLY A 106 6.84 -5.83 -3.65
C GLY A 106 7.32 -4.44 -4.08
N GLY A 107 7.83 -4.32 -5.30
CA GLY A 107 8.11 -3.01 -5.92
C GLY A 107 9.15 -3.06 -7.03
N ASP A 108 9.25 -1.97 -7.78
CA ASP A 108 10.19 -1.86 -8.90
C ASP A 108 11.65 -2.04 -8.45
N PRO A 109 12.53 -2.60 -9.29
CA PRO A 109 13.97 -2.62 -9.03
C PRO A 109 14.51 -1.20 -8.78
N GLY A 110 15.37 -1.04 -7.77
CA GLY A 110 15.97 0.26 -7.43
C GLY A 110 15.08 1.21 -6.62
N ILE A 111 13.83 0.84 -6.28
CA ILE A 111 12.97 1.68 -5.43
C ILE A 111 13.45 1.77 -3.96
N GLY A 112 14.37 0.91 -3.53
CA GLY A 112 14.91 0.92 -2.17
C GLY A 112 14.32 -0.13 -1.21
N LYS A 113 13.78 -1.24 -1.72
CA LYS A 113 13.27 -2.36 -0.90
C LYS A 113 14.35 -2.92 0.06
N SER A 114 15.51 -3.27 -0.51
CA SER A 114 16.67 -3.75 0.25
C SER A 114 17.17 -2.71 1.24
N THR A 115 17.18 -1.43 0.85
CA THR A 115 17.54 -0.32 1.75
C THR A 115 16.61 -0.24 2.96
N LEU A 116 15.28 -0.27 2.74
CA LEU A 116 14.29 -0.25 3.82
C LEU A 116 14.46 -1.43 4.77
N LEU A 117 14.55 -2.65 4.23
CA LEU A 117 14.64 -3.84 5.07
C LEU A 117 15.99 -3.94 5.80
N LEU A 118 17.09 -3.51 5.18
CA LEU A 118 18.40 -3.46 5.85
C LEU A 118 18.41 -2.43 6.99
N GLN A 119 17.76 -1.28 6.80
CA GLN A 119 17.54 -0.28 7.85
C GLN A 119 16.72 -0.83 9.02
N VAL A 120 15.62 -1.53 8.72
CA VAL A 120 14.78 -2.19 9.72
C VAL A 120 15.56 -3.30 10.44
N ALA A 121 16.34 -4.09 9.70
CA ALA A 121 17.19 -5.14 10.27
C ALA A 121 18.20 -4.56 11.27
N ASN A 122 18.88 -3.48 10.88
CA ASN A 122 19.84 -2.78 11.72
C ASN A 122 19.20 -2.25 13.00
N GLN A 123 18.00 -1.66 12.87
CA GLN A 123 17.22 -1.14 13.99
C GLN A 123 16.80 -2.25 14.98
N LEU A 124 16.33 -3.37 14.44
CA LEU A 124 15.88 -4.51 15.25
C LEU A 124 17.05 -5.25 15.91
N ALA A 125 18.21 -5.32 15.25
CA ALA A 125 19.40 -6.01 15.74
C ALA A 125 19.96 -5.42 17.05
N ALA A 126 19.57 -4.21 17.42
CA ALA A 126 19.88 -3.62 18.72
C ALA A 126 19.19 -4.36 19.89
N ARG A 127 18.13 -5.12 19.64
CA ARG A 127 17.31 -5.76 20.69
C ARG A 127 16.92 -7.21 20.38
N GLN A 128 17.03 -7.63 19.13
CA GLN A 128 16.52 -8.89 18.63
C GLN A 128 17.59 -9.58 17.79
N ARG A 129 17.56 -10.92 17.77
CA ARG A 129 18.36 -11.70 16.82
C ARG A 129 17.71 -11.62 15.44
N VAL A 130 18.42 -11.05 14.48
CA VAL A 130 17.95 -10.81 13.12
C VAL A 130 18.84 -11.56 12.13
N LEU A 131 18.23 -12.27 11.17
CA LEU A 131 18.94 -12.88 10.06
C LEU A 131 18.60 -12.15 8.76
N TYR A 132 19.62 -11.67 8.05
CA TYR A 132 19.49 -11.12 6.70
C TYR A 132 20.07 -12.12 5.71
N VAL A 133 19.23 -12.70 4.87
CA VAL A 133 19.64 -13.60 3.78
C VAL A 133 19.74 -12.78 2.51
N CYS A 134 20.94 -12.67 1.94
CA CYS A 134 21.16 -11.97 0.68
C CYS A 134 21.42 -12.98 -0.45
N ALA A 135 20.49 -13.05 -1.39
CA ALA A 135 20.53 -13.95 -2.53
C ALA A 135 20.95 -13.23 -3.84
N GLU A 136 20.81 -11.90 -3.90
CA GLU A 136 21.17 -11.10 -5.09
C GLU A 136 22.54 -10.42 -5.00
N GLU A 137 23.04 -10.18 -3.78
CA GLU A 137 24.26 -9.39 -3.55
C GLU A 137 25.27 -10.14 -2.68
N SER A 138 26.55 -9.85 -2.89
CA SER A 138 27.60 -10.40 -2.04
C SER A 138 27.55 -9.82 -0.63
N GLY A 139 28.01 -10.58 0.37
CA GLY A 139 28.04 -10.10 1.75
C GLY A 139 28.88 -8.82 1.94
N GLN A 140 29.92 -8.62 1.11
CA GLN A 140 30.73 -7.40 1.11
C GLN A 140 29.93 -6.18 0.63
N GLN A 141 29.11 -6.32 -0.41
CA GLN A 141 28.24 -5.25 -0.91
C GLN A 141 27.18 -4.86 0.12
N VAL A 142 26.57 -5.85 0.78
CA VAL A 142 25.60 -5.60 1.86
C VAL A 142 26.27 -4.86 3.02
N LYS A 143 27.47 -5.27 3.44
CA LYS A 143 28.24 -4.62 4.51
C LYS A 143 28.53 -3.15 4.20
N LEU A 144 28.94 -2.82 2.97
CA LEU A 144 29.21 -1.42 2.57
C LEU A 144 27.95 -0.55 2.66
N ARG A 145 26.78 -1.06 2.28
CA ARG A 145 25.51 -0.32 2.41
C ARG A 145 25.11 -0.18 3.87
N TRP A 146 25.22 -1.24 4.65
CA TRP A 146 24.95 -1.22 6.09
C TRP A 146 25.79 -0.16 6.81
N GLN A 147 27.09 -0.04 6.48
CA GLN A 147 27.95 1.01 7.03
C GLN A 147 27.49 2.43 6.67
N ARG A 148 26.97 2.64 5.45
CA ARG A 148 26.46 3.96 5.01
C ARG A 148 25.16 4.36 5.71
N LEU A 149 24.30 3.39 6.03
CA LEU A 149 23.05 3.63 6.75
C LEU A 149 23.32 4.11 8.20
N GLY A 150 24.52 3.86 8.73
CA GLY A 150 24.96 4.36 10.03
C GLY A 150 24.29 3.67 11.22
N PRO A 151 24.70 4.02 12.46
CA PRO A 151 24.07 3.53 13.67
C PRO A 151 22.65 4.10 13.87
N VAL A 152 21.86 3.38 14.63
CA VAL A 152 20.45 3.63 14.97
C VAL A 152 20.24 5.07 15.48
N GLY A 153 19.59 5.91 14.68
CA GLY A 153 19.08 7.21 15.08
C GLY A 153 17.98 7.64 14.12
N SER A 154 16.84 8.09 14.64
CA SER A 154 15.73 8.61 13.84
C SER A 154 16.25 9.77 12.99
N ILE A 155 16.38 9.53 11.68
CA ILE A 155 16.73 10.55 10.71
C ILE A 155 15.52 11.48 10.61
N GLU A 156 15.47 12.50 11.47
CA GLU A 156 14.52 13.60 11.33
C GLU A 156 14.93 14.42 10.11
N VAL A 157 14.03 14.50 9.12
CA VAL A 157 14.20 15.39 7.97
C VAL A 157 14.08 16.81 8.49
N GLY A 158 15.22 17.49 8.67
CA GLY A 158 15.25 18.91 8.98
C GLY A 158 14.48 19.69 7.93
N SER A 159 13.44 20.40 8.35
CA SER A 159 12.71 21.37 7.53
C SER A 159 13.71 22.27 6.82
N ARG A 160 13.75 22.24 5.48
CA ARG A 160 14.58 23.15 4.69
C ARG A 160 14.26 24.58 5.09
N GLY A 161 15.20 25.19 5.81
CA GLY A 161 15.15 26.58 6.22
C GLY A 161 15.05 27.50 5.02
N GLU A 162 14.22 28.51 5.21
CA GLU A 162 13.94 29.62 4.31
C GLU A 162 15.20 30.18 3.66
N HIS A 163 15.13 30.42 2.34
CA HIS A 163 16.08 31.28 1.65
C HIS A 163 16.11 32.68 2.31
N PRO A 164 17.27 33.18 2.77
CA PRO A 164 17.37 34.57 3.16
C PRO A 164 17.27 35.42 1.89
N LYS A 165 16.25 36.27 1.84
CA LYS A 165 16.10 37.32 0.83
C LYS A 165 17.37 38.18 0.77
N GLY A 166 18.14 38.04 -0.32
CA GLY A 166 19.29 38.89 -0.62
C GLY A 166 18.86 40.34 -0.85
N LYS A 167 19.26 41.23 0.07
CA LYS A 167 19.24 42.68 -0.13
C LYS A 167 20.26 43.07 -1.20
N LYS A 168 19.83 43.91 -2.14
CA LYS A 168 20.69 44.61 -3.12
C LYS A 168 21.78 45.41 -2.41
N GLY A 169 23.02 45.28 -2.87
CA GLY A 169 24.16 46.10 -2.48
C GLY A 169 25.23 46.07 -3.59
N ASN A 170 25.65 47.25 -4.02
CA ASN A 170 26.56 47.53 -5.12
C ASN A 170 28.01 47.08 -4.84
N GLY A 171 28.71 46.63 -5.89
CA GLY A 171 30.11 46.99 -6.10
C GLY A 171 31.19 45.94 -5.76
N LYS A 172 32.05 45.73 -6.77
CA LYS A 172 33.40 45.15 -6.76
C LYS A 172 33.53 43.62 -6.69
N ARG A 173 34.05 43.09 -7.81
CA ARG A 173 34.68 41.78 -7.94
C ARG A 173 35.99 41.81 -7.16
N GLU A 174 36.10 40.98 -6.14
CA GLU A 174 37.38 40.54 -5.56
C GLU A 174 37.40 39.02 -5.64
N GLU A 175 38.42 38.51 -6.34
CA GLU A 175 38.76 37.10 -6.41
C GLU A 175 39.35 36.71 -5.05
N ILE A 176 38.71 35.76 -4.35
CA ILE A 176 39.28 35.11 -3.18
C ILE A 176 39.36 33.62 -3.49
N GLN A 177 40.59 33.14 -3.55
CA GLN A 177 40.95 31.72 -3.56
C GLN A 177 40.64 31.16 -2.16
N GLU A 178 39.70 30.22 -2.08
CA GLU A 178 39.54 29.36 -0.91
C GLU A 178 39.96 27.94 -1.30
N GLU A 179 41.17 27.59 -0.91
CA GLU A 179 41.63 26.21 -0.80
C GLU A 179 40.85 25.56 0.35
N ALA A 180 39.93 24.65 0.03
CA ALA A 180 39.21 23.87 1.02
C ALA A 180 40.14 22.76 1.55
N GLU A 181 40.63 22.94 2.77
CA GLU A 181 41.26 21.90 3.57
C GLU A 181 40.29 20.72 3.73
N LEU A 182 40.66 19.57 3.17
CA LEU A 182 40.01 18.29 3.42
C LEU A 182 40.38 17.84 4.83
N GLU A 183 39.61 18.25 5.84
CA GLU A 183 39.68 17.62 7.16
C GLU A 183 39.15 16.18 7.03
N GLU A 184 40.07 15.22 7.11
CA GLU A 184 39.76 13.80 7.29
C GLU A 184 38.95 13.62 8.57
N PHE A 185 37.64 13.41 8.41
CA PHE A 185 36.74 13.03 9.50
C PHE A 185 37.13 11.62 9.97
N GLU A 186 38.03 11.51 10.95
CA GLU A 186 38.26 10.25 11.66
C GLU A 186 36.96 9.87 12.40
N PRO A 187 36.36 8.69 12.13
CA PRO A 187 35.17 8.27 12.84
C PRO A 187 35.56 7.89 14.27
N ALA A 188 35.34 8.83 15.19
CA ALA A 188 35.48 8.60 16.62
C ALA A 188 34.52 7.49 17.09
N GLY A 189 35.08 6.38 17.58
CA GLY A 189 34.43 5.50 18.55
C GLY A 189 33.31 4.60 18.04
N LEU A 190 33.63 3.63 17.17
CA LEU A 190 32.84 2.40 17.06
C LEU A 190 33.12 1.51 18.28
N GLU A 191 32.55 1.84 19.44
CA GLU A 191 32.35 0.82 20.48
C GLU A 191 31.35 -0.19 19.93
N ALA A 192 31.83 -1.41 19.70
CA ALA A 192 31.06 -2.51 19.14
C ALA A 192 29.90 -2.87 20.07
N VAL A 193 28.75 -2.24 19.87
CA VAL A 193 27.47 -2.82 20.27
C VAL A 193 27.40 -4.16 19.56
N ASP A 194 27.34 -5.25 20.32
CA ASP A 194 27.29 -6.63 19.84
C ASP A 194 26.05 -6.79 18.95
N SER A 195 26.20 -6.49 17.66
CA SER A 195 25.08 -6.35 16.74
C SER A 195 24.53 -7.75 16.47
N GLN A 196 23.31 -8.02 16.91
CA GLN A 196 22.67 -9.32 16.70
C GLN A 196 22.12 -9.47 15.26
N LEU A 197 22.81 -8.87 14.28
CA LEU A 197 22.50 -8.93 12.86
C LEU A 197 23.42 -9.95 12.19
N PHE A 198 22.85 -11.09 11.81
CA PHE A 198 23.53 -12.16 11.09
C PHE A 198 23.28 -11.98 9.59
N LEU A 199 24.32 -12.20 8.77
CA LEU A 199 24.24 -12.12 7.32
C LEU A 199 24.53 -13.50 6.72
N LEU A 200 23.63 -14.00 5.88
CA LEU A 200 23.77 -15.27 5.18
C LEU A 200 23.72 -15.04 3.65
N PRO A 201 24.88 -15.05 2.96
CA PRO A 201 24.92 -14.97 1.51
C PRO A 201 24.68 -16.37 0.91
N GLU A 202 23.40 -16.77 0.83
CA GLU A 202 22.99 -18.10 0.37
C GLU A 202 21.76 -18.03 -0.54
N ILE A 203 21.68 -18.96 -1.49
CA ILE A 203 20.56 -19.08 -2.45
C ILE A 203 19.83 -20.42 -2.34
N ASP A 204 20.46 -21.45 -1.76
CA ASP A 204 19.85 -22.76 -1.57
C ASP A 204 18.81 -22.73 -0.42
N LEU A 205 17.56 -23.05 -0.75
CA LEU A 205 16.45 -22.99 0.20
C LEU A 205 16.64 -23.96 1.37
N GLU A 206 17.14 -25.17 1.14
CA GLU A 206 17.30 -26.17 2.20
C GLU A 206 18.28 -25.68 3.26
N THR A 207 19.41 -25.13 2.82
CA THR A 207 20.42 -24.51 3.68
C THR A 207 19.83 -23.35 4.48
N ILE A 208 19.06 -22.47 3.83
CA ILE A 208 18.39 -21.34 4.50
C ILE A 208 17.40 -21.83 5.56
N LEU A 209 16.59 -22.86 5.28
CA LEU A 209 15.63 -23.42 6.23
C LEU A 209 16.33 -24.03 7.45
N MET A 210 17.45 -24.75 7.24
CA MET A 210 18.25 -25.31 8.32
C MET A 210 18.82 -24.20 9.22
N GLU A 211 19.33 -23.12 8.63
CA GLU A 211 19.88 -22.00 9.40
C GLU A 211 18.78 -21.27 10.20
N LEU A 212 17.59 -21.09 9.62
CA LEU A 212 16.44 -20.52 10.33
C LEU A 212 16.01 -21.39 11.54
N GLU A 213 16.02 -22.72 11.40
CA GLU A 213 15.71 -23.64 12.51
C GLU A 213 16.81 -23.67 13.59
N SER A 214 18.07 -23.52 13.20
CA SER A 214 19.24 -23.52 14.08
C SER A 214 19.36 -22.21 14.86
N LEU A 215 19.44 -21.08 14.15
CA LEU A 215 19.63 -19.75 14.72
C LEU A 215 18.40 -19.28 15.48
N LYS A 216 17.19 -19.65 15.04
CA LYS A 216 15.88 -19.21 15.57
C LYS A 216 15.83 -17.69 15.75
N PRO A 217 16.04 -16.89 14.69
CA PRO A 217 15.97 -15.45 14.78
C PRO A 217 14.53 -15.00 15.10
N THR A 218 14.38 -13.85 15.76
CA THR A 218 13.04 -13.26 15.98
C THR A 218 12.46 -12.76 14.66
N VAL A 219 13.32 -12.19 13.82
CA VAL A 219 12.99 -11.66 12.49
C VAL A 219 14.02 -12.14 11.49
N ALA A 220 13.57 -12.57 10.31
CA ALA A 220 14.45 -12.88 9.20
C ALA A 220 13.98 -12.23 7.90
N ILE A 221 14.93 -11.78 7.08
CA ILE A 221 14.71 -11.08 5.81
C ILE A 221 15.33 -11.92 4.70
N ILE A 222 14.57 -12.16 3.63
CA ILE A 222 15.03 -12.84 2.41
C ILE A 222 15.02 -11.83 1.26
N ASP A 223 16.21 -11.46 0.79
CA ASP A 223 16.41 -10.47 -0.27
C ASP A 223 17.24 -11.07 -1.42
N SER A 224 16.64 -11.64 -2.47
CA SER A 224 15.20 -11.68 -2.83
C SER A 224 14.69 -13.10 -3.04
N ILE A 225 13.36 -13.28 -3.05
CA ILE A 225 12.73 -14.60 -3.26
C ILE A 225 12.98 -15.16 -4.67
N GLN A 226 13.22 -14.30 -5.66
CA GLN A 226 13.46 -14.72 -7.04
C GLN A 226 14.81 -15.44 -7.22
N ALA A 227 15.79 -15.13 -6.38
CA ALA A 227 17.11 -15.72 -6.46
C ALA A 227 17.21 -17.08 -5.73
N LEU A 228 16.20 -17.46 -4.95
CA LEU A 228 16.21 -18.75 -4.26
C LEU A 228 16.05 -19.93 -5.20
N TYR A 229 16.72 -21.03 -4.84
CA TYR A 229 16.67 -22.30 -5.53
C TYR A 229 16.25 -23.42 -4.59
N TYR A 230 15.29 -24.23 -5.02
CA TYR A 230 14.91 -25.46 -4.36
C TYR A 230 15.19 -26.66 -5.27
N ALA A 231 16.16 -27.48 -4.89
CA ALA A 231 16.66 -28.61 -5.68
C ALA A 231 15.61 -29.69 -5.95
N ALA A 232 14.58 -29.83 -5.09
CA ALA A 232 13.51 -30.81 -5.30
C ALA A 232 12.62 -30.49 -6.51
N LEU A 233 12.70 -29.28 -7.06
CA LEU A 233 11.97 -28.86 -8.25
C LEU A 233 12.87 -28.84 -9.48
N THR A 234 12.35 -29.32 -10.61
CA THR A 234 13.05 -29.31 -11.91
C THR A 234 13.04 -27.95 -12.61
N SER A 235 12.24 -27.00 -12.12
CA SER A 235 12.11 -25.66 -12.68
C SER A 235 13.29 -24.76 -12.30
N ALA A 236 13.71 -23.88 -13.20
CA ALA A 236 14.82 -22.94 -12.98
C ALA A 236 14.51 -21.90 -11.87
N PRO A 237 15.53 -21.41 -11.14
CA PRO A 237 15.40 -20.28 -10.22
C PRO A 237 14.68 -19.08 -10.84
N GLY A 238 13.91 -18.36 -10.03
CA GLY A 238 13.09 -17.22 -10.49
C GLY A 238 11.82 -17.60 -11.26
N SER A 239 11.64 -18.88 -11.63
CA SER A 239 10.37 -19.35 -12.19
C SER A 239 9.22 -19.26 -11.17
N VAL A 240 7.99 -19.18 -11.68
CA VAL A 240 6.79 -19.08 -10.85
C VAL A 240 6.67 -20.25 -9.87
N SER A 241 6.99 -21.46 -10.32
CA SER A 241 6.94 -22.68 -9.50
C SER A 241 7.98 -22.65 -8.38
N GLN A 242 9.24 -22.31 -8.66
CA GLN A 242 10.29 -22.15 -7.64
C GLN A 242 9.86 -21.14 -6.58
N VAL A 243 9.50 -19.92 -7.01
CA VAL A 243 9.17 -18.82 -6.10
C VAL A 243 7.97 -19.16 -5.20
N ARG A 244 6.93 -19.80 -5.75
CA ARG A 244 5.75 -20.23 -5.00
C ARG A 244 6.08 -21.31 -3.97
N GLU A 245 6.86 -22.32 -4.33
CA GLU A 245 7.20 -23.42 -3.43
C GLU A 245 8.15 -22.95 -2.31
N CYS A 246 9.17 -22.17 -2.65
CA CYS A 246 10.05 -21.53 -1.66
C CYS A 246 9.25 -20.70 -0.66
N THR A 247 8.31 -19.88 -1.13
CA THR A 247 7.44 -19.07 -0.27
C THR A 247 6.57 -19.93 0.64
N SER A 248 6.02 -21.04 0.14
CA SER A 248 5.20 -21.98 0.92
C SER A 248 6.01 -22.65 2.03
N ALA A 249 7.22 -23.13 1.72
CA ALA A 249 8.12 -23.74 2.71
C ALA A 249 8.52 -22.72 3.80
N LEU A 250 8.89 -21.50 3.41
CA LEU A 250 9.20 -20.41 4.34
C LEU A 250 8.01 -20.05 5.23
N MET A 251 6.80 -19.98 4.69
CA MET A 251 5.58 -19.71 5.45
C MET A 251 5.30 -20.80 6.51
N GLN A 252 5.43 -22.08 6.13
CA GLN A 252 5.23 -23.18 7.05
C GLN A 252 6.24 -23.13 8.21
N LEU A 253 7.51 -22.83 7.89
CA LEU A 253 8.54 -22.67 8.89
C LEU A 253 8.28 -21.48 9.81
N ALA A 254 7.96 -20.30 9.26
CA ALA A 254 7.66 -19.09 10.03
C ALA A 254 6.58 -19.34 11.08
N LYS A 255 5.47 -19.98 10.71
CA LYS A 255 4.37 -20.29 11.63
C LYS A 255 4.74 -21.31 12.68
N ARG A 256 5.50 -22.35 12.31
CA ARG A 256 5.93 -23.41 13.23
C ARG A 256 6.98 -22.92 14.24
N ALA A 257 7.95 -22.14 13.78
CA ALA A 257 9.07 -21.65 14.59
C ALA A 257 8.79 -20.28 15.22
N ASN A 258 7.63 -19.67 14.94
CA ASN A 258 7.23 -18.33 15.38
C ASN A 258 8.24 -17.23 14.97
N ILE A 259 8.78 -17.33 13.76
CA ILE A 259 9.73 -16.38 13.16
C ILE A 259 8.95 -15.38 12.31
N SER A 260 9.23 -14.09 12.44
CA SER A 260 8.66 -13.07 11.55
C SER A 260 9.51 -12.98 10.28
N LEU A 261 8.95 -13.31 9.12
CA LEU A 261 9.67 -13.31 7.86
C LEU A 261 9.27 -12.13 6.97
N PHE A 262 10.27 -11.45 6.42
CA PHE A 262 10.12 -10.51 5.30
C PHE A 262 10.72 -11.13 4.04
N ILE A 263 10.00 -11.11 2.93
CA ILE A 263 10.50 -11.55 1.63
C ILE A 263 10.43 -10.39 0.64
N VAL A 264 11.50 -10.17 -0.11
CA VAL A 264 11.55 -9.17 -1.18
C VAL A 264 11.13 -9.82 -2.49
N GLY A 265 10.19 -9.18 -3.19
CA GLY A 265 9.77 -9.56 -4.53
C GLY A 265 9.87 -8.40 -5.51
N HIS A 266 10.70 -8.54 -6.54
CA HIS A 266 10.73 -7.61 -7.67
C HIS A 266 9.45 -7.69 -8.54
N VAL A 267 8.93 -6.52 -8.94
CA VAL A 267 7.88 -6.42 -9.98
C VAL A 267 8.59 -6.23 -11.32
N THR A 268 8.34 -7.11 -12.28
CA THR A 268 8.82 -6.93 -13.65
C THR A 268 7.73 -6.31 -14.52
N LYS A 269 8.12 -5.41 -15.43
CA LYS A 269 7.20 -4.59 -16.26
C LYS A 269 6.32 -5.36 -17.22
N GLU A 270 6.58 -6.66 -17.40
CA GLU A 270 5.93 -7.51 -18.41
C GLU A 270 5.04 -8.61 -17.81
N GLY A 271 4.88 -8.66 -16.47
CA GLY A 271 4.02 -9.67 -15.82
C GLY A 271 4.45 -11.13 -16.03
N ALA A 272 5.60 -11.39 -16.64
CA ALA A 272 6.06 -12.72 -17.08
C ALA A 272 6.97 -13.45 -16.08
N ILE A 273 7.31 -12.83 -14.94
CA ILE A 273 8.07 -13.46 -13.85
C ILE A 273 7.25 -13.29 -12.58
N ALA A 274 7.23 -14.29 -11.71
CA ALA A 274 6.39 -14.38 -10.49
C ALA A 274 6.34 -13.06 -9.72
N GLY A 275 5.44 -12.19 -10.15
CA GLY A 275 5.24 -10.90 -9.53
C GLY A 275 4.60 -11.13 -8.17
N PRO A 276 4.59 -10.11 -7.30
CA PRO A 276 4.01 -10.21 -5.98
C PRO A 276 2.55 -10.72 -5.99
N LYS A 277 1.80 -10.51 -7.09
CA LYS A 277 0.46 -11.06 -7.32
C LYS A 277 0.37 -12.58 -7.25
N VAL A 278 1.41 -13.32 -7.66
CA VAL A 278 1.45 -14.78 -7.55
C VAL A 278 1.54 -15.20 -6.08
N LEU A 279 2.32 -14.45 -5.30
CA LEU A 279 2.60 -14.74 -3.89
C LEU A 279 1.55 -14.14 -2.95
N GLU A 280 0.75 -13.20 -3.42
CA GLU A 280 -0.19 -12.42 -2.61
C GLU A 280 -1.14 -13.30 -1.80
N HIS A 281 -1.60 -14.42 -2.35
CA HIS A 281 -2.48 -15.34 -1.63
C HIS A 281 -1.75 -16.23 -0.61
N LEU A 282 -0.45 -16.45 -0.79
CA LEU A 282 0.38 -17.34 0.04
C LEU A 282 0.88 -16.66 1.31
N VAL A 283 1.12 -15.36 1.26
CA VAL A 283 1.64 -14.58 2.39
C VAL A 283 0.53 -14.04 3.31
N ASP A 284 0.88 -13.61 4.52
CA ASP A 284 -0.09 -13.02 5.42
C ASP A 284 -0.30 -11.52 5.15
N THR A 285 0.78 -10.80 4.80
CA THR A 285 0.76 -9.37 4.48
C THR A 285 1.51 -9.09 3.17
N VAL A 286 0.97 -8.22 2.32
CA VAL A 286 1.58 -7.75 1.07
C VAL A 286 1.68 -6.24 1.11
N LEU A 287 2.91 -5.75 1.00
CA LEU A 287 3.26 -4.35 0.89
C LEU A 287 3.83 -4.08 -0.49
N TYR A 288 3.47 -2.95 -1.08
CA TYR A 288 4.06 -2.43 -2.32
C TYR A 288 4.81 -1.16 -2.03
N PHE A 289 6.06 -1.09 -2.47
CA PHE A 289 6.87 0.11 -2.43
C PHE A 289 6.89 0.73 -3.82
N GLU A 290 6.23 1.89 -3.91
CA GLU A 290 5.94 2.61 -5.14
C GLU A 290 6.65 3.97 -5.09
N GLY A 291 6.96 4.54 -6.25
CA GLY A 291 7.48 5.89 -6.35
C GLY A 291 7.67 6.28 -7.79
N ASP A 292 7.37 7.53 -8.12
CA ASP A 292 7.69 8.09 -9.42
C ASP A 292 9.21 8.34 -9.50
N ARG A 293 9.79 8.15 -10.68
CA ARG A 293 11.20 8.46 -10.97
C ARG A 293 11.51 9.94 -10.78
N PHE A 294 10.50 10.79 -10.90
CA PHE A 294 10.64 12.25 -10.78
C PHE A 294 10.24 12.79 -9.40
N ALA A 295 9.61 11.97 -8.55
CA ALA A 295 9.29 12.35 -7.18
C ALA A 295 10.42 11.96 -6.23
N SER A 296 10.75 12.82 -5.25
CA SER A 296 11.74 12.47 -4.22
C SER A 296 11.18 11.49 -3.17
N HIS A 297 9.86 11.44 -3.03
CA HIS A 297 9.18 10.60 -2.08
C HIS A 297 8.76 9.25 -2.68
N ARG A 298 8.64 8.26 -1.79
CA ARG A 298 8.28 6.87 -2.06
C ARG A 298 7.13 6.49 -1.14
N LEU A 299 6.19 5.73 -1.67
CA LEU A 299 4.95 5.34 -1.02
C LEU A 299 4.98 3.84 -0.71
N LEU A 300 4.93 3.48 0.56
CA LEU A 300 4.77 2.11 1.01
C LEU A 300 3.28 1.85 1.28
N ARG A 301 2.65 0.97 0.51
CA ARG A 301 1.21 0.71 0.57
C ARG A 301 0.91 -0.71 0.95
N SER A 302 -0.01 -0.92 1.88
CA SER A 302 -0.55 -2.27 2.14
C SER A 302 -1.63 -2.62 1.12
N VAL A 303 -1.52 -3.78 0.47
CA VAL A 303 -2.54 -4.30 -0.45
C VAL A 303 -3.33 -5.42 0.22
N LYS A 304 -2.63 -6.27 0.97
CA LYS A 304 -3.23 -7.32 1.80
C LYS A 304 -2.63 -7.23 3.19
N ASN A 305 -3.45 -7.22 4.22
CA ASN A 305 -2.97 -7.29 5.60
C ASN A 305 -3.94 -8.14 6.43
N ARG A 306 -3.51 -9.35 6.82
CA ARG A 306 -4.32 -10.21 7.71
C ARG A 306 -4.37 -9.70 9.15
N PHE A 307 -3.50 -8.75 9.50
CA PHE A 307 -3.32 -8.25 10.86
C PHE A 307 -3.62 -6.77 10.98
N GLY A 308 -4.16 -6.11 9.96
CA GLY A 308 -4.36 -4.67 9.98
C GLY A 308 -5.26 -4.22 8.84
N ALA A 309 -5.44 -2.90 8.71
CA ALA A 309 -6.16 -2.34 7.58
C ALA A 309 -5.38 -2.55 6.28
N THR A 310 -6.11 -2.76 5.18
CA THR A 310 -5.56 -2.64 3.84
C THR A 310 -5.59 -1.19 3.39
N HIS A 311 -4.78 -0.86 2.38
CA HIS A 311 -4.62 0.48 1.83
C HIS A 311 -3.99 1.52 2.77
N GLU A 312 -3.48 1.09 3.94
CA GLU A 312 -2.60 1.94 4.74
C GLU A 312 -1.37 2.37 3.93
N LEU A 313 -0.96 3.60 4.16
CA LEU A 313 0.14 4.26 3.45
C LEU A 313 1.22 4.69 4.44
N GLY A 314 2.48 4.42 4.09
CA GLY A 314 3.69 4.97 4.68
C GLY A 314 4.42 5.82 3.65
N VAL A 315 4.98 6.97 4.03
CA VAL A 315 5.70 7.85 3.11
C VAL A 315 7.15 7.99 3.54
N PHE A 316 8.05 7.79 2.59
CA PHE A 316 9.49 7.82 2.78
C PHE A 316 10.15 8.76 1.78
N GLU A 317 11.29 9.35 2.12
CA GLU A 317 12.15 10.08 1.18
C GLU A 317 13.53 9.41 1.11
N MET A 318 14.09 9.31 -0.09
CA MET A 318 15.48 8.86 -0.24
C MET A 318 16.43 10.02 0.02
N VAL A 319 17.21 9.91 1.09
CA VAL A 319 18.27 10.85 1.48
C VAL A 319 19.64 10.18 1.43
N ASP A 320 20.72 10.93 1.63
CA ASP A 320 22.10 10.42 1.53
C ASP A 320 22.37 9.24 2.49
N ARG A 321 21.69 9.22 3.64
CA ARG A 321 21.81 8.18 4.68
C ARG A 321 20.78 7.04 4.58
N GLY A 322 20.00 6.97 3.51
CA GLY A 322 18.98 5.93 3.30
C GLY A 322 17.56 6.49 3.15
N LEU A 323 16.57 5.75 3.62
CA LEU A 323 15.16 6.15 3.60
C LEU A 323 14.78 6.82 4.93
N ALA A 324 14.30 8.07 4.85
CA ALA A 324 13.77 8.81 5.99
C ALA A 324 12.24 8.81 5.99
N GLU A 325 11.62 8.70 7.17
CA GLU A 325 10.16 8.70 7.31
C GLU A 325 9.60 10.11 7.24
N ILE A 326 8.51 10.28 6.50
CA ILE A 326 7.81 11.56 6.41
C ILE A 326 6.57 11.49 7.30
N SER A 327 6.73 12.00 8.52
CA SER A 327 5.67 12.00 9.53
C SER A 327 4.45 12.83 9.13
N ASN A 328 4.67 13.93 8.39
CA ASN A 328 3.61 14.81 7.88
C ASN A 328 3.60 14.81 6.34
N PRO A 329 2.99 13.79 5.70
CA PRO A 329 2.98 13.66 4.24
C PRO A 329 2.16 14.76 3.57
N SER A 330 1.15 15.29 4.25
CA SER A 330 0.29 16.37 3.72
C SER A 330 1.11 17.61 3.35
N ALA A 331 2.23 17.88 4.02
CA ALA A 331 3.13 18.98 3.66
C ALA A 331 3.80 18.82 2.29
N LEU A 332 3.90 17.59 1.75
CA LEU A 332 4.47 17.34 0.42
C LEU A 332 3.46 17.59 -0.71
N PHE A 333 2.17 17.43 -0.42
CA PHE A 333 1.10 17.51 -1.41
C PHE A 333 0.37 18.87 -1.38
N LEU A 334 0.75 19.74 -0.44
CA LEU A 334 0.38 21.13 -0.39
C LEU A 334 1.40 21.96 -1.15
N GLY A 335 0.94 22.81 -2.05
CA GLY A 335 1.76 23.79 -2.75
C GLY A 335 2.11 24.97 -1.86
N ASN A 336 2.80 25.95 -2.43
CA ASN A 336 3.06 27.19 -1.73
C ASN A 336 1.75 27.98 -1.58
N ARG A 337 1.21 28.04 -0.36
CA ARG A 337 -0.04 28.76 -0.05
C ARG A 337 0.03 30.27 -0.35
N ASP A 338 1.23 30.81 -0.53
CA ASP A 338 1.44 32.21 -0.88
C ASP A 338 1.22 32.51 -2.37
N GLU A 339 1.26 31.49 -3.24
CA GLU A 339 1.06 31.64 -4.69
C GLU A 339 -0.40 31.32 -5.06
N GLN A 340 -1.27 32.30 -4.86
CA GLN A 340 -2.71 32.14 -5.11
C GLN A 340 -3.05 32.30 -6.59
N VAL A 341 -3.43 31.20 -7.24
CA VAL A 341 -3.83 31.18 -8.65
C VAL A 341 -5.26 30.62 -8.77
N PRO A 342 -6.09 31.16 -9.68
CA PRO A 342 -7.40 30.59 -9.98
C PRO A 342 -7.32 29.12 -10.40
N GLY A 343 -8.32 28.35 -9.98
CA GLY A 343 -8.38 26.92 -10.32
C GLY A 343 -7.65 25.98 -9.36
N ILE A 344 -7.13 26.49 -8.24
CA ILE A 344 -6.62 25.68 -7.15
C ILE A 344 -7.74 25.43 -6.13
N ALA A 345 -7.90 24.19 -5.68
CA ALA A 345 -8.82 23.84 -4.61
C ALA A 345 -8.24 22.74 -3.73
N THR A 346 -8.44 22.82 -2.42
CA THR A 346 -7.88 21.85 -1.48
C THR A 346 -8.93 20.83 -1.05
N ILE A 347 -8.55 19.56 -1.06
CA ILE A 347 -9.36 18.43 -0.59
C ILE A 347 -8.62 17.67 0.51
N VAL A 348 -9.34 16.80 1.20
CA VAL A 348 -8.73 15.76 2.03
C VAL A 348 -9.05 14.41 1.40
N ALA A 349 -8.07 13.77 0.79
CA ALA A 349 -8.18 12.42 0.26
C ALA A 349 -7.88 11.38 1.35
N CYS A 350 -8.44 10.17 1.26
CA CYS A 350 -8.09 9.05 2.14
C CYS A 350 -7.43 7.93 1.34
N GLU A 351 -6.24 7.53 1.79
CA GLU A 351 -5.58 6.29 1.36
C GLU A 351 -5.68 5.27 2.50
N GLY A 352 -6.63 4.33 2.38
CA GLY A 352 -7.00 3.44 3.49
C GLY A 352 -7.68 4.21 4.63
N THR A 353 -7.04 4.26 5.80
CA THR A 353 -7.48 5.13 6.92
C THR A 353 -6.65 6.40 7.06
N ARG A 354 -5.66 6.62 6.18
CA ARG A 354 -4.78 7.78 6.25
C ARG A 354 -5.37 8.96 5.48
N PRO A 355 -5.81 10.03 6.16
CA PRO A 355 -6.18 11.26 5.50
C PRO A 355 -4.93 11.99 5.01
N LEU A 356 -4.97 12.48 3.77
CA LEU A 356 -3.93 13.25 3.11
C LEU A 356 -4.58 14.51 2.56
N VAL A 357 -4.05 15.68 2.91
CA VAL A 357 -4.52 16.93 2.30
C VAL A 357 -3.82 17.12 0.98
N VAL A 358 -4.59 17.40 -0.07
CA VAL A 358 -4.12 17.43 -1.46
C VAL A 358 -4.70 18.65 -2.16
N GLU A 359 -3.86 19.34 -2.93
CA GLU A 359 -4.32 20.38 -3.84
C GLU A 359 -4.69 19.80 -5.20
N LEU A 360 -5.87 20.20 -5.68
CA LEU A 360 -6.31 19.99 -7.04
C LEU A 360 -6.10 21.27 -7.83
N GLN A 361 -5.51 21.13 -9.01
CA GLN A 361 -5.29 22.21 -9.95
C GLN A 361 -6.16 22.00 -11.18
N SER A 362 -6.75 23.07 -11.69
CA SER A 362 -7.55 23.04 -12.90
C SER A 362 -7.25 24.22 -13.80
N LEU A 363 -7.14 23.93 -15.10
CA LEU A 363 -7.02 24.93 -16.15
C LEU A 363 -8.14 24.71 -17.17
N VAL A 364 -9.03 25.68 -17.25
CA VAL A 364 -10.14 25.70 -18.22
C VAL A 364 -9.90 26.83 -19.21
N SER A 365 -9.86 26.51 -20.50
CA SER A 365 -9.56 27.49 -21.55
C SER A 365 -10.42 27.26 -22.79
N PRO A 366 -10.77 28.29 -23.58
CA PRO A 366 -11.40 28.11 -24.88
C PRO A 366 -10.62 27.14 -25.77
N THR A 367 -11.32 26.16 -26.35
CA THR A 367 -10.68 25.23 -27.27
C THR A 367 -10.39 25.90 -28.62
N SER A 368 -9.20 25.65 -29.17
CA SER A 368 -8.88 26.01 -30.56
C SER A 368 -9.07 24.85 -31.54
N TYR A 369 -9.48 23.68 -31.04
CA TYR A 369 -9.65 22.46 -31.81
C TYR A 369 -11.14 22.18 -32.10
N SER A 370 -11.40 21.25 -33.03
CA SER A 370 -12.77 20.81 -33.34
C SER A 370 -13.43 20.07 -32.17
N SER A 371 -12.64 19.43 -31.31
CA SER A 371 -13.09 18.79 -30.08
C SER A 371 -12.30 19.32 -28.88
N PRO A 372 -12.98 19.67 -27.77
CA PRO A 372 -12.29 20.09 -26.57
C PRO A 372 -11.44 18.98 -25.98
N ARG A 373 -10.25 19.35 -25.49
CA ARG A 373 -9.33 18.47 -24.80
C ARG A 373 -9.76 18.30 -23.35
N ARG A 374 -9.66 17.07 -22.87
CA ARG A 374 -9.88 16.71 -21.47
C ARG A 374 -8.69 15.87 -21.03
N SER A 375 -8.01 16.29 -19.99
CA SER A 375 -6.79 15.63 -19.54
C SER A 375 -6.73 15.63 -18.03
N THR A 376 -6.28 14.51 -17.46
CA THR A 376 -6.11 14.34 -16.03
C THR A 376 -4.71 13.86 -15.69
N THR A 377 -4.19 14.30 -14.54
CA THR A 377 -2.98 13.75 -13.92
C THR A 377 -3.25 13.52 -12.44
N GLY A 378 -3.17 12.27 -11.98
CA GLY A 378 -3.52 11.93 -10.60
C GLY A 378 -5.02 12.04 -10.25
N VAL A 379 -5.90 12.18 -11.24
CA VAL A 379 -7.36 12.14 -11.07
C VAL A 379 -7.96 11.17 -12.08
N GLU A 380 -8.99 10.43 -11.68
CA GLU A 380 -9.66 9.47 -12.57
C GLU A 380 -10.41 10.19 -13.71
N TYR A 381 -10.15 9.76 -14.94
CA TYR A 381 -10.61 10.45 -16.15
C TYR A 381 -12.14 10.44 -16.28
N ASN A 382 -12.81 9.32 -16.03
CA ASN A 382 -14.26 9.23 -16.18
C ASN A 382 -15.02 10.05 -15.13
N ARG A 383 -14.49 10.16 -13.90
CA ARG A 383 -15.00 11.08 -12.86
C ARG A 383 -14.96 12.52 -13.34
N LEU A 384 -13.86 12.97 -13.92
CA LEU A 384 -13.79 14.31 -14.52
C LEU A 384 -14.92 14.50 -15.54
N LEU A 385 -15.13 13.55 -16.46
CA LEU A 385 -16.18 13.66 -17.47
C LEU A 385 -17.59 13.82 -16.85
N GLN A 386 -17.89 13.05 -15.80
CA GLN A 386 -19.17 13.12 -15.09
C GLN A 386 -19.34 14.47 -14.39
N ILE A 387 -18.30 14.97 -13.73
CA ILE A 387 -18.32 16.26 -13.04
C ILE A 387 -18.53 17.40 -14.03
N LEU A 388 -17.81 17.41 -15.16
CA LEU A 388 -18.00 18.41 -16.22
C LEU A 388 -19.45 18.41 -16.75
N ALA A 389 -20.04 17.22 -16.96
CA ALA A 389 -21.42 17.10 -17.40
C ALA A 389 -22.43 17.62 -16.36
N VAL A 390 -22.16 17.40 -15.06
CA VAL A 390 -22.99 17.95 -13.97
C VAL A 390 -22.88 19.47 -13.93
N LEU A 391 -21.68 20.03 -14.00
CA LEU A 391 -21.46 21.48 -14.03
C LEU A 391 -22.17 22.13 -15.23
N GLU A 392 -22.07 21.54 -16.42
CA GLU A 392 -22.74 22.06 -17.61
C GLU A 392 -24.27 22.00 -17.48
N LYS A 393 -24.83 20.84 -17.10
CA LYS A 393 -26.28 20.65 -17.06
C LYS A 393 -26.97 21.32 -15.87
N ARG A 394 -26.32 21.38 -14.71
CA ARG A 394 -26.94 21.80 -13.43
C ARG A 394 -26.53 23.21 -13.02
N VAL A 395 -25.30 23.62 -13.32
CA VAL A 395 -24.79 24.97 -12.99
C VAL A 395 -24.91 25.91 -14.19
N GLY A 396 -24.96 25.38 -15.42
CA GLY A 396 -25.11 26.17 -16.64
C GLY A 396 -23.80 26.71 -17.20
N ILE A 397 -22.66 26.05 -16.90
CA ILE A 397 -21.35 26.45 -17.41
C ILE A 397 -21.12 25.79 -18.78
N PRO A 398 -20.85 26.54 -19.87
CA PRO A 398 -20.73 25.98 -21.23
C PRO A 398 -19.39 25.27 -21.46
N LEU A 399 -19.13 24.18 -20.73
CA LEU A 399 -17.87 23.41 -20.76
C LEU A 399 -17.68 22.61 -22.06
N SER A 400 -18.74 22.39 -22.85
CA SER A 400 -18.68 21.70 -24.14
C SER A 400 -17.80 22.38 -25.20
N LYS A 401 -17.35 23.62 -24.98
CA LYS A 401 -16.45 24.38 -25.87
C LYS A 401 -15.11 24.72 -25.22
N LEU A 402 -14.82 24.15 -24.06
CA LEU A 402 -13.65 24.50 -23.26
C LEU A 402 -12.78 23.26 -23.07
N ASP A 403 -11.48 23.45 -23.26
CA ASP A 403 -10.48 22.48 -22.83
C ASP A 403 -10.45 22.48 -21.28
N ALA A 404 -10.29 21.30 -20.69
CA ALA A 404 -10.23 21.12 -19.25
C ALA A 404 -9.05 20.21 -18.88
N TYR A 405 -8.11 20.76 -18.13
CA TYR A 405 -6.96 20.05 -17.57
C TYR A 405 -7.10 20.03 -16.06
N VAL A 406 -7.03 18.85 -15.44
CA VAL A 406 -7.12 18.70 -13.98
C VAL A 406 -5.96 17.85 -13.48
N ALA A 407 -5.24 18.35 -12.47
CA ALA A 407 -4.11 17.66 -11.88
C ALA A 407 -4.23 17.62 -10.34
N SER A 408 -3.70 16.56 -9.75
CA SER A 408 -3.44 16.45 -8.31
C SER A 408 -1.98 16.82 -8.03
N SER A 409 -1.75 17.72 -7.08
CA SER A 409 -0.41 18.16 -6.68
C SER A 409 0.39 17.02 -6.03
N GLY A 410 1.71 17.04 -6.25
CA GLY A 410 2.65 16.12 -5.61
C GLY A 410 2.54 14.65 -6.06
N GLY A 411 1.90 14.37 -7.20
CA GLY A 411 1.93 13.03 -7.83
C GLY A 411 1.03 11.98 -7.16
N LEU A 412 0.21 12.37 -6.17
CA LEU A 412 -0.73 11.48 -5.52
C LEU A 412 -1.95 11.24 -6.43
N ALA A 413 -2.29 9.96 -6.64
CA ALA A 413 -3.49 9.58 -7.39
C ALA A 413 -4.74 9.62 -6.50
N VAL A 414 -5.64 10.55 -6.77
CA VAL A 414 -6.91 10.74 -6.07
C VAL A 414 -8.03 10.04 -6.85
N GLY A 415 -8.36 8.83 -6.41
CA GLY A 415 -9.30 7.94 -7.09
C GLY A 415 -10.63 7.71 -6.37
N GLU A 416 -11.12 8.67 -5.58
CA GLU A 416 -12.26 8.45 -4.67
C GLU A 416 -13.42 9.46 -4.80
N PRO A 417 -14.66 9.10 -4.38
CA PRO A 417 -15.82 9.99 -4.48
C PRO A 417 -15.70 11.29 -3.69
N ALA A 418 -15.00 11.30 -2.56
CA ALA A 418 -14.91 12.49 -1.71
C ALA A 418 -14.19 13.68 -2.37
N ALA A 419 -13.42 13.42 -3.42
CA ALA A 419 -12.70 14.44 -4.18
C ALA A 419 -13.57 15.17 -5.21
N ASP A 420 -14.74 14.63 -5.56
CA ASP A 420 -15.56 15.14 -6.67
C ASP A 420 -15.94 16.61 -6.46
N LEU A 421 -16.28 17.01 -5.22
CA LEU A 421 -16.61 18.39 -4.91
C LEU A 421 -15.42 19.32 -5.12
N GLY A 422 -14.21 18.91 -4.72
CA GLY A 422 -12.98 19.67 -4.94
C GLY A 422 -12.70 19.89 -6.42
N ILE A 423 -12.81 18.82 -7.23
CA ILE A 423 -12.63 18.89 -8.69
C ILE A 423 -13.68 19.83 -9.31
N ALA A 424 -14.93 19.76 -8.85
CA ALA A 424 -15.99 20.62 -9.35
C ALA A 424 -15.69 22.10 -9.07
N ILE A 425 -15.25 22.42 -7.84
CA ILE A 425 -14.91 23.80 -7.45
C ILE A 425 -13.65 24.29 -8.16
N SER A 426 -12.59 23.48 -8.30
CA SER A 426 -11.36 23.88 -9.00
C SER A 426 -11.65 24.23 -10.47
N VAL A 427 -12.47 23.43 -11.16
CA VAL A 427 -12.89 23.71 -12.54
C VAL A 427 -13.70 25.01 -12.63
N VAL A 428 -14.64 25.24 -11.70
CA VAL A 428 -15.46 26.46 -11.69
C VAL A 428 -14.61 27.69 -11.35
N ALA A 429 -13.66 27.56 -10.43
CA ALA A 429 -12.73 28.61 -10.03
C ALA A 429 -11.85 29.03 -11.22
N SER A 430 -11.32 28.05 -11.96
CA SER A 430 -10.55 28.29 -13.19
C SER A 430 -11.40 28.97 -14.27
N PHE A 431 -12.59 28.44 -14.55
CA PHE A 431 -13.50 29.00 -15.55
C PHE A 431 -13.91 30.45 -15.25
N ARG A 432 -14.13 30.77 -13.97
CA ARG A 432 -14.56 32.12 -13.54
C ARG A 432 -13.40 33.05 -13.23
N ASP A 433 -12.16 32.58 -13.33
CA ASP A 433 -10.97 33.32 -12.94
C ASP A 433 -11.05 33.85 -11.50
N ARG A 434 -11.49 32.99 -10.56
CA ARG A 434 -11.65 33.33 -9.14
C ARG A 434 -10.84 32.42 -8.24
N LEU A 435 -10.35 33.00 -7.15
CA LEU A 435 -9.63 32.28 -6.10
C LEU A 435 -10.61 31.51 -5.19
N VAL A 436 -10.19 30.32 -4.79
CA VAL A 436 -10.76 29.58 -3.67
C VAL A 436 -9.97 29.95 -2.42
N ASP A 437 -10.66 30.11 -1.30
CA ASP A 437 -10.04 30.36 0.01
C ASP A 437 -8.98 29.28 0.34
N PRO A 438 -7.69 29.63 0.53
CA PRO A 438 -6.64 28.66 0.83
C PRO A 438 -6.80 27.96 2.19
N GLU A 439 -7.61 28.52 3.09
CA GLU A 439 -7.91 27.93 4.39
C GLU A 439 -9.18 27.06 4.37
N LEU A 440 -9.75 26.84 3.17
CA LEU A 440 -10.94 26.04 2.94
C LEU A 440 -10.60 24.65 2.39
N VAL A 441 -11.12 23.60 3.03
CA VAL A 441 -11.14 22.24 2.47
C VAL A 441 -12.51 21.86 1.92
N LEU A 442 -12.51 21.12 0.83
CA LEU A 442 -13.72 20.67 0.13
C LEU A 442 -13.81 19.15 0.19
N ILE A 443 -14.92 18.63 0.70
CA ILE A 443 -15.11 17.19 0.88
C ILE A 443 -16.53 16.84 0.46
N GLY A 444 -16.70 15.95 -0.52
CA GLY A 444 -18.03 15.46 -0.89
C GLY A 444 -18.08 14.78 -2.26
N GLU A 445 -19.00 13.83 -2.38
CA GLU A 445 -19.32 13.19 -3.66
C GLU A 445 -20.34 14.02 -4.44
N VAL A 446 -20.15 14.14 -5.76
CA VAL A 446 -21.07 14.87 -6.63
C VAL A 446 -21.96 13.89 -7.38
N GLY A 447 -23.25 13.89 -7.06
CA GLY A 447 -24.23 13.11 -7.80
C GLY A 447 -24.58 13.74 -9.15
N LEU A 448 -25.04 12.93 -10.11
CA LEU A 448 -25.47 13.38 -11.45
C LEU A 448 -26.65 14.39 -11.44
N GLY A 449 -27.38 14.48 -10.33
CA GLY A 449 -28.42 15.48 -10.09
C GLY A 449 -27.90 16.83 -9.59
N GLY A 450 -26.59 16.97 -9.36
CA GLY A 450 -25.97 18.15 -8.75
C GLY A 450 -26.07 18.19 -7.22
N GLN A 451 -26.49 17.10 -6.59
CA GLN A 451 -26.51 16.96 -5.14
C GLN A 451 -25.12 16.59 -4.59
N VAL A 452 -24.78 17.09 -3.40
CA VAL A 452 -23.58 16.70 -2.66
C VAL A 452 -23.95 15.54 -1.73
N ARG A 453 -23.28 14.41 -1.89
CA ARG A 453 -23.63 13.14 -1.24
C ARG A 453 -22.69 12.84 -0.07
N PRO A 454 -23.19 12.14 0.98
CA PRO A 454 -22.39 11.69 2.12
C PRO A 454 -21.18 10.84 1.71
N ILE A 455 -20.10 10.95 2.47
CA ILE A 455 -18.82 10.27 2.22
C ILE A 455 -18.36 9.47 3.45
N SER A 456 -17.42 8.55 3.24
CA SER A 456 -16.82 7.76 4.33
C SER A 456 -15.72 8.54 5.06
N GLN A 457 -15.54 8.21 6.35
CA GLN A 457 -14.43 8.71 7.17
C GLN A 457 -14.35 10.24 7.31
N LEU A 458 -15.50 10.95 7.29
CA LEU A 458 -15.53 12.41 7.37
C LEU A 458 -14.79 12.96 8.61
N GLU A 459 -14.95 12.32 9.77
CA GLU A 459 -14.28 12.74 11.01
C GLU A 459 -12.75 12.71 10.89
N LEU A 460 -12.17 11.65 10.29
CA LEU A 460 -10.72 11.55 10.09
C LEU A 460 -10.21 12.67 9.17
N ARG A 461 -10.96 12.95 8.10
CA ARG A 461 -10.62 14.01 7.14
C ARG A 461 -10.63 15.39 7.80
N LEU A 462 -11.67 15.69 8.58
CA LEU A 462 -11.82 16.98 9.25
C LEU A 462 -10.76 17.18 10.34
N LYS A 463 -10.42 16.13 11.11
CA LYS A 463 -9.34 16.18 12.10
C LYS A 463 -7.98 16.47 11.46
N GLU A 464 -7.68 15.86 10.33
CA GLU A 464 -6.43 16.13 9.60
C GLU A 464 -6.39 17.55 9.04
N ALA A 465 -7.49 18.04 8.47
CA ALA A 465 -7.59 19.43 8.04
C ALA A 465 -7.36 20.42 9.20
N ALA A 466 -8.02 20.20 10.34
CA ALA A 466 -7.85 21.04 11.53
C ALA A 466 -6.41 21.02 12.05
N LYS A 467 -5.79 19.83 12.09
CA LYS A 467 -4.37 19.65 12.50
C LYS A 467 -3.40 20.46 11.62
N LEU A 468 -3.70 20.60 10.33
CA LEU A 468 -2.90 21.36 9.37
C LEU A 468 -3.31 22.84 9.25
N GLY A 469 -4.16 23.30 10.18
CA GLY A 469 -4.49 24.71 10.37
C GLY A 469 -5.59 25.26 9.46
N PHE A 470 -6.29 24.43 8.69
CA PHE A 470 -7.45 24.87 7.91
C PHE A 470 -8.55 25.40 8.84
N LYS A 471 -9.23 26.47 8.41
CA LYS A 471 -10.24 27.17 9.23
C LYS A 471 -11.64 26.79 8.86
N ARG A 472 -11.87 26.38 7.61
CA ARG A 472 -13.20 26.14 7.07
C ARG A 472 -13.25 24.82 6.29
N ALA A 473 -14.37 24.13 6.35
CA ALA A 473 -14.63 22.92 5.58
C ALA A 473 -16.04 22.95 4.98
N ILE A 474 -16.16 22.69 3.66
CA ILE A 474 -17.46 22.42 3.03
C ILE A 474 -17.66 20.92 2.96
N VAL A 475 -18.79 20.45 3.53
CA VAL A 475 -19.11 19.03 3.67
C VAL A 475 -20.55 18.72 3.21
N PRO A 476 -20.89 17.46 2.92
CA PRO A 476 -22.25 17.09 2.56
C PRO A 476 -23.23 17.31 3.72
N LYS A 477 -24.40 17.86 3.42
CA LYS A 477 -25.47 18.06 4.40
C LYS A 477 -25.90 16.74 5.04
N GLY A 478 -26.08 16.76 6.36
CA GLY A 478 -26.51 15.58 7.13
C GLY A 478 -25.37 14.70 7.64
N GLN A 479 -24.11 15.09 7.42
CA GLN A 479 -22.95 14.54 8.13
C GLN A 479 -22.30 15.64 8.99
N SER A 480 -22.85 15.88 10.18
CA SER A 480 -22.29 16.86 11.12
C SER A 480 -21.31 16.18 12.08
N VAL A 481 -20.03 16.51 12.00
CA VAL A 481 -19.02 16.10 12.98
C VAL A 481 -18.39 17.36 13.53
N LYS A 482 -18.43 17.59 14.85
CA LYS A 482 -17.74 18.76 15.43
C LYS A 482 -16.25 18.48 15.55
N VAL A 483 -15.43 19.40 15.05
CA VAL A 483 -13.97 19.39 15.21
C VAL A 483 -13.53 20.77 15.68
N ASP A 484 -12.76 20.82 16.76
CA ASP A 484 -12.31 22.09 17.35
C ASP A 484 -11.41 22.85 16.38
N GLY A 485 -11.63 24.16 16.28
CA GLY A 485 -10.84 25.04 15.41
C GLY A 485 -11.20 25.01 13.92
N LEU A 486 -12.24 24.26 13.52
CA LEU A 486 -12.71 24.14 12.15
C LEU A 486 -14.19 24.51 12.02
N GLU A 487 -14.49 25.55 11.23
CA GLU A 487 -15.86 25.92 10.87
C GLU A 487 -16.38 24.98 9.76
N ILE A 488 -17.56 24.40 9.97
CA ILE A 488 -18.14 23.42 9.06
C ILE A 488 -19.37 24.00 8.37
N VAL A 489 -19.32 24.01 7.05
CA VAL A 489 -20.38 24.51 6.17
C VAL A 489 -21.01 23.33 5.44
N GLU A 490 -22.24 23.00 5.82
CA GLU A 490 -22.98 21.91 5.19
C GLU A 490 -23.69 22.38 3.91
N VAL A 491 -23.53 21.62 2.83
CA VAL A 491 -24.15 21.90 1.54
C VAL A 491 -24.90 20.70 0.99
N SER A 492 -26.02 20.97 0.32
CA SER A 492 -26.84 19.94 -0.31
C SER A 492 -26.65 19.84 -1.82
N ARG A 493 -26.21 20.94 -2.44
CA ARG A 493 -26.02 21.04 -3.89
C ARG A 493 -24.68 21.68 -4.22
N VAL A 494 -24.14 21.31 -5.37
CA VAL A 494 -22.87 21.85 -5.88
C VAL A 494 -22.94 23.37 -6.05
N VAL A 495 -24.11 23.91 -6.43
CA VAL A 495 -24.33 25.36 -6.56
C VAL A 495 -24.11 26.09 -5.23
N ASP A 496 -24.58 25.52 -4.12
CA ASP A 496 -24.40 26.09 -2.78
C ASP A 496 -22.91 26.09 -2.42
N ALA A 497 -22.22 24.98 -2.70
CA ALA A 497 -20.80 24.84 -2.47
C ALA A 497 -19.98 25.88 -3.25
N ILE A 498 -20.30 26.09 -4.54
CA ILE A 498 -19.68 27.14 -5.37
C ILE A 498 -19.89 28.52 -4.75
N ALA A 499 -21.11 28.80 -4.28
CA ALA A 499 -21.41 30.07 -3.64
C ALA A 499 -20.63 30.27 -2.33
N HIS A 500 -20.37 29.22 -1.56
CA HIS A 500 -19.58 29.31 -0.32
C HIS A 500 -18.07 29.34 -0.55
N ALA A 501 -17.57 28.62 -1.56
CA ALA A 501 -16.15 28.51 -1.86
C ALA A 501 -15.57 29.75 -2.55
N LEU A 502 -16.37 30.44 -3.36
CA LEU A 502 -15.95 31.63 -4.10
C LEU A 502 -16.42 32.95 -3.46
N LYS A 503 -16.95 32.93 -2.23
CA LYS A 503 -17.24 34.13 -1.45
C LYS A 503 -15.93 34.67 -0.87
N GLY A 504 -15.31 35.65 -1.53
CA GLY A 504 -14.12 36.31 -0.98
C GLY A 504 -13.26 37.10 -1.96
N SER A 505 -13.34 36.84 -3.27
CA SER A 505 -12.65 37.64 -4.29
C SER A 505 -13.58 38.79 -4.70
N GLY A 506 -13.49 39.91 -3.98
CA GLY A 506 -14.21 41.15 -4.28
C GLY A 506 -13.84 41.75 -5.62
#